data_AF-A0A3C2AAN4-F1
#
_entry.id   AF-A0A3C2AAN4-F1
#
_cell.length_a   1.000
_cell.length_b   1.000
_cell.length_c   1.000
_cell.angle_alpha   90.00
_cell.angle_beta   90.00
_cell.angle_gamma   90.00
#
_symmetry.space_group_name_H-M   'P 1'
#
loop_
_entity.id
_entity.type
_entity.pdbx_description
1 polymer ?
#
loop_
_entity_poly.entity_id
_entity_poly.type
_entity_poly.pdbx_seq_one_letter_code
_entity_poly.pdbx_strand_id
1 'polypeptide(L)'
;CEGNCDRLALHDSLWDLGVEDALSYSLWVYPTKATGQREVIIRRVEDGSASMGMFLSNLRPEIYLGGTAGAQFLPADSTLPLNTWSHLGVTYGNGSLRVYRNGSLILTRDNLLGSLNFSPSGQHYLGGNPNGSRGFRGSIDELRIFNETLSGMAMASEVARVSSSPADCGNLAEAAWLFDDCASPMAVDSLGNHPGTLVGVTRSTGYRSAGLSFDGVNDYLNLGSGSGLELGNEFTISLWANTTQTTRGTLLIKNRQGSDFSYAVQLDNGQPVLALGSGVS
;
A
#
# COMPACT_ATOMS: atom_id res chain seq x y z
N CYS A 1 -9.81 -4.05 -19.98
CA CYS A 1 -11.06 -4.72 -20.38
C CYS A 1 -11.90 -4.90 -19.12
N GLU A 2 -13.05 -4.26 -18.96
CA GLU A 2 -13.75 -4.29 -17.66
C GLU A 2 -14.25 -5.69 -17.26
N GLY A 3 -13.52 -6.34 -16.34
CA GLY A 3 -13.96 -7.33 -15.35
C GLY A 3 -14.49 -8.71 -15.80
N ASN A 4 -14.32 -9.12 -17.07
CA ASN A 4 -14.52 -10.52 -17.48
C ASN A 4 -13.21 -11.24 -17.85
N CYS A 5 -12.09 -10.52 -18.03
CA CYS A 5 -10.82 -11.09 -18.48
C CYS A 5 -9.64 -10.79 -17.54
N ASP A 6 -9.83 -9.97 -16.50
CA ASP A 6 -8.76 -9.57 -15.58
C ASP A 6 -8.71 -10.56 -14.41
N ARG A 7 -7.75 -11.49 -14.44
CA ARG A 7 -7.49 -12.46 -13.37
C ARG A 7 -5.99 -12.65 -13.19
N LEU A 8 -5.57 -12.84 -11.94
CA LEU A 8 -4.22 -13.26 -11.61
C LEU A 8 -4.25 -14.71 -11.17
N ALA A 9 -3.44 -15.56 -11.81
CA ALA A 9 -3.17 -16.91 -11.36
C ALA A 9 -1.82 -16.90 -10.63
N LEU A 10 -1.84 -17.24 -9.34
CA LEU A 10 -0.63 -17.45 -8.57
C LEU A 10 -0.29 -18.94 -8.64
N HIS A 11 0.72 -19.26 -9.44
CA HIS A 11 1.32 -20.58 -9.49
C HIS A 11 2.38 -20.67 -8.41
N ASP A 12 2.25 -21.62 -7.50
CA ASP A 12 3.31 -21.90 -6.54
C ASP A 12 3.48 -23.42 -6.42
N SER A 13 4.67 -23.90 -6.78
CA SER A 13 5.06 -25.31 -6.69
C SER A 13 5.84 -25.65 -5.41
N LEU A 14 6.03 -24.68 -4.52
CA LEU A 14 6.84 -24.80 -3.29
C LEU A 14 6.08 -24.36 -2.03
N TRP A 15 4.86 -23.85 -2.13
CA TRP A 15 3.98 -23.63 -0.97
C TRP A 15 3.47 -24.95 -0.39
N ASP A 16 4.24 -25.50 0.55
CA ASP A 16 3.72 -26.44 1.53
C ASP A 16 2.88 -25.65 2.53
N LEU A 17 1.55 -25.62 2.33
CA LEU A 17 0.60 -25.03 3.29
C LEU A 17 0.54 -25.83 4.61
N GLY A 18 1.47 -26.76 4.83
CA GLY A 18 1.63 -27.49 6.06
C GLY A 18 0.56 -28.56 6.23
N VAL A 19 0.86 -29.49 7.15
CA VAL A 19 -0.06 -30.54 7.61
C VAL A 19 -1.01 -30.05 8.71
N GLU A 20 -0.94 -28.77 9.09
CA GLU A 20 -1.87 -28.16 10.03
C GLU A 20 -2.93 -27.37 9.26
N ASP A 21 -4.20 -27.53 9.64
CA ASP A 21 -5.39 -26.95 9.00
C ASP A 21 -5.46 -25.42 9.09
N ALA A 22 -4.35 -24.70 8.95
CA ALA A 22 -4.24 -23.28 9.24
C ALA A 22 -4.05 -22.46 7.95
N LEU A 23 -4.94 -21.51 7.72
CA LEU A 23 -4.85 -20.58 6.59
C LEU A 23 -5.47 -19.24 6.95
N SER A 24 -4.78 -18.16 6.61
CA SER A 24 -5.34 -16.81 6.68
C SER A 24 -5.18 -16.05 5.37
N TYR A 25 -6.21 -15.27 5.04
CA TYR A 25 -6.20 -14.27 3.96
C TYR A 25 -6.34 -12.87 4.54
N SER A 26 -5.62 -11.91 3.98
CA SER A 26 -5.71 -10.47 4.25
C SER A 26 -5.66 -9.74 2.92
N LEU A 27 -6.61 -8.85 2.65
CA LEU A 27 -6.60 -8.00 1.44
C LEU A 27 -7.59 -6.83 1.55
N TRP A 28 -7.38 -5.82 0.72
CA TRP A 28 -8.35 -4.76 0.46
C TRP A 28 -9.25 -5.09 -0.72
N VAL A 29 -10.55 -4.74 -0.63
CA VAL A 29 -11.51 -4.81 -1.73
C VAL A 29 -12.30 -3.51 -1.89
N TYR A 30 -12.58 -3.14 -3.14
CA TYR A 30 -13.38 -1.97 -3.53
C TYR A 30 -14.46 -2.40 -4.53
N PRO A 31 -15.63 -2.87 -4.09
CA PRO A 31 -16.68 -3.30 -5.02
C PRO A 31 -17.37 -2.08 -5.67
N THR A 32 -17.55 -2.11 -6.98
CA THR A 32 -18.22 -1.03 -7.74
C THR A 32 -19.61 -1.38 -8.20
N LYS A 33 -20.00 -2.67 -8.13
CA LYS A 33 -21.34 -3.13 -8.53
C LYS A 33 -21.73 -4.42 -7.80
N ALA A 34 -22.99 -4.53 -7.38
CA ALA A 34 -23.58 -5.80 -6.98
C ALA A 34 -24.15 -6.52 -8.21
N THR A 35 -23.85 -7.81 -8.37
CA THR A 35 -24.14 -8.53 -9.63
C THR A 35 -25.27 -9.57 -9.54
N GLY A 36 -25.88 -9.79 -8.38
CA GLY A 36 -26.85 -10.89 -8.17
C GLY A 36 -26.20 -12.28 -8.10
N GLN A 37 -24.93 -12.39 -8.52
CA GLN A 37 -24.16 -13.61 -8.56
C GLN A 37 -23.09 -13.62 -7.45
N ARG A 38 -22.41 -14.76 -7.31
CA ARG A 38 -21.19 -14.84 -6.51
C ARG A 38 -20.02 -14.35 -7.36
N GLU A 39 -19.27 -13.41 -6.83
CA GLU A 39 -18.06 -12.83 -7.41
C GLU A 39 -16.86 -13.40 -6.66
N VAL A 40 -15.84 -13.86 -7.37
CA VAL A 40 -14.60 -14.39 -6.77
C VAL A 40 -13.72 -13.23 -6.34
N ILE A 41 -13.41 -13.13 -5.05
CA ILE A 41 -12.36 -12.25 -4.56
C ILE A 41 -11.03 -13.00 -4.66
N ILE A 42 -10.90 -14.09 -3.90
CA ILE A 42 -9.79 -15.04 -4.00
C ILE A 42 -10.32 -16.45 -3.85
N ARG A 43 -9.80 -17.39 -4.65
CA ARG A 43 -10.17 -18.79 -4.54
C ARG A 43 -8.98 -19.69 -4.86
N ARG A 44 -8.72 -20.67 -4.00
CA ARG A 44 -7.92 -21.84 -4.34
C ARG A 44 -8.78 -22.86 -5.07
N VAL A 45 -8.37 -23.27 -6.27
CA VAL A 45 -9.04 -24.28 -7.09
C VAL A 45 -8.13 -25.49 -7.22
N GLU A 46 -8.69 -26.66 -6.96
CA GLU A 46 -8.04 -27.97 -7.09
C GLU A 46 -9.06 -28.97 -7.65
N ASP A 47 -8.59 -30.16 -8.04
CA ASP A 47 -9.45 -31.26 -8.41
C ASP A 47 -10.20 -31.80 -7.17
N GLY A 48 -11.47 -32.18 -7.33
CA GLY A 48 -12.30 -32.69 -6.23
C GLY A 48 -12.90 -31.59 -5.34
N SER A 49 -13.02 -31.86 -4.03
CA SER A 49 -13.68 -30.98 -3.05
C SER A 49 -12.72 -30.09 -2.26
N ALA A 50 -11.41 -30.24 -2.41
CA ALA A 50 -10.38 -29.50 -1.67
C ALA A 50 -10.20 -28.08 -2.23
N SER A 51 -11.19 -27.22 -2.02
CA SER A 51 -11.07 -25.81 -2.37
C SER A 51 -11.56 -24.89 -1.26
N MET A 52 -10.90 -23.75 -1.12
CA MET A 52 -11.33 -22.68 -0.24
C MET A 52 -11.34 -21.37 -1.02
N GLY A 53 -12.24 -20.47 -0.69
CA GLY A 53 -12.23 -19.15 -1.31
C GLY A 53 -13.15 -18.17 -0.62
N MET A 54 -12.86 -16.90 -0.82
CA MET A 54 -13.71 -15.80 -0.42
C MET A 54 -14.39 -15.21 -1.65
N PHE A 55 -15.70 -15.01 -1.51
CA PHE A 55 -16.58 -14.50 -2.53
C PHE A 55 -17.35 -13.31 -2.01
N LEU A 56 -17.91 -12.50 -2.91
CA LEU A 56 -19.01 -11.61 -2.60
C LEU A 56 -20.29 -12.14 -3.25
N SER A 57 -21.35 -12.33 -2.48
CA SER A 57 -22.70 -12.53 -3.02
C SER A 57 -23.53 -11.30 -2.71
N ASN A 58 -23.82 -10.48 -3.73
CA ASN A 58 -24.47 -9.17 -3.54
C ASN A 58 -23.79 -8.34 -2.43
N LEU A 59 -22.47 -8.17 -2.54
CA LEU A 59 -21.62 -7.44 -1.58
C LEU A 59 -21.47 -8.11 -0.20
N ARG A 60 -22.13 -9.24 0.06
CA ARG A 60 -21.95 -10.02 1.29
C ARG A 60 -20.73 -10.93 1.16
N PRO A 61 -19.70 -10.80 2.03
CA PRO A 61 -18.62 -11.78 2.06
C PRO A 61 -19.15 -13.18 2.35
N GLU A 62 -18.74 -14.16 1.55
CA GLU A 62 -19.05 -15.57 1.76
C GLU A 62 -17.77 -16.40 1.63
N ILE A 63 -17.50 -17.26 2.62
CA ILE A 63 -16.38 -18.19 2.55
C ILE A 63 -16.89 -19.52 2.03
N TYR A 64 -16.35 -19.96 0.90
CA TYR A 64 -16.46 -21.33 0.47
C TYR A 64 -15.40 -22.15 1.20
N LEU A 65 -15.85 -23.17 1.94
CA LEU A 65 -14.99 -24.11 2.63
C LEU A 65 -15.30 -25.51 2.11
N GLY A 66 -14.37 -26.07 1.36
CA GLY A 66 -14.32 -27.48 0.97
C GLY A 66 -13.38 -28.26 1.87
N GLY A 67 -12.87 -29.40 1.37
CA GLY A 67 -11.97 -30.29 2.10
C GLY A 67 -12.51 -31.72 2.23
N THR A 68 -12.20 -32.38 3.34
CA THR A 68 -12.63 -33.76 3.64
C THR A 68 -14.07 -33.88 4.14
N ALA A 69 -14.68 -32.77 4.54
CA ALA A 69 -16.11 -32.69 4.85
C ALA A 69 -16.91 -32.09 3.66
N GLY A 70 -18.24 -32.12 3.76
CA GLY A 70 -19.12 -31.55 2.73
C GLY A 70 -18.89 -30.06 2.53
N ALA A 71 -18.68 -29.65 1.28
CA ALA A 71 -18.39 -28.26 0.96
C ALA A 71 -19.59 -27.33 1.21
N GLN A 72 -19.32 -26.14 1.73
CA GLN A 72 -20.36 -25.19 2.14
C GLN A 72 -19.95 -23.74 1.89
N PHE A 73 -20.95 -22.88 1.70
CA PHE A 73 -20.78 -21.43 1.73
C PHE A 73 -21.21 -20.90 3.10
N LEU A 74 -20.32 -20.15 3.75
CA LEU A 74 -20.50 -19.57 5.07
C LEU A 74 -20.57 -18.04 4.92
N PRO A 75 -21.77 -17.45 4.87
CA PRO A 75 -21.92 -16.03 4.62
C PRO A 75 -21.72 -15.22 5.91
N ALA A 76 -21.00 -14.09 5.82
CA ALA A 76 -20.72 -13.19 6.94
C ALA A 76 -21.96 -12.37 7.35
N ASP A 77 -21.99 -11.76 8.54
CA ASP A 77 -23.22 -11.18 9.08
C ASP A 77 -23.56 -9.78 8.52
N SER A 78 -22.70 -9.20 7.66
CA SER A 78 -22.90 -7.89 7.04
C SER A 78 -22.40 -7.82 5.59
N THR A 79 -22.84 -6.80 4.86
CA THR A 79 -22.41 -6.50 3.50
C THR A 79 -21.32 -5.43 3.45
N LEU A 80 -20.61 -5.36 2.34
CA LEU A 80 -19.70 -4.27 2.00
C LEU A 80 -20.46 -3.10 1.35
N PRO A 81 -20.03 -1.85 1.59
CA PRO A 81 -20.47 -0.68 0.85
C PRO A 81 -19.89 -0.70 -0.56
N LEU A 82 -20.66 -0.20 -1.52
CA LEU A 82 -20.13 0.12 -2.85
C LEU A 82 -19.19 1.31 -2.79
N ASN A 83 -18.22 1.32 -3.70
CA ASN A 83 -17.32 2.44 -3.94
C ASN A 83 -16.58 2.90 -2.67
N THR A 84 -16.19 1.95 -1.83
CA THR A 84 -15.46 2.20 -0.59
C THR A 84 -14.54 1.04 -0.30
N TRP A 85 -13.27 1.33 -0.01
CA TRP A 85 -12.31 0.31 0.38
C TRP A 85 -12.74 -0.33 1.70
N SER A 86 -12.75 -1.67 1.72
CA SER A 86 -12.89 -2.45 2.94
C SER A 86 -11.78 -3.49 2.97
N HIS A 87 -11.08 -3.59 4.09
CA HIS A 87 -10.16 -4.70 4.33
C HIS A 87 -10.98 -5.92 4.72
N LEU A 88 -10.68 -7.06 4.10
CA LEU A 88 -11.23 -8.36 4.44
C LEU A 88 -10.11 -9.25 4.98
N GLY A 89 -10.35 -9.78 6.18
CA GLY A 89 -9.54 -10.82 6.80
C GLY A 89 -10.32 -12.12 6.91
N VAL A 90 -9.68 -13.26 6.63
CA VAL A 90 -10.26 -14.59 6.87
C VAL A 90 -9.23 -15.41 7.61
N THR A 91 -9.62 -16.11 8.66
CA THR A 91 -8.73 -17.05 9.36
C THR A 91 -9.47 -18.37 9.55
N TYR A 92 -8.80 -19.47 9.23
CA TYR A 92 -9.28 -20.82 9.46
C TYR A 92 -8.18 -21.63 10.13
N GLY A 93 -8.54 -22.32 11.20
CA GLY A 93 -7.76 -23.44 11.71
C GLY A 93 -8.37 -24.06 12.95
N ASN A 94 -8.03 -25.32 13.24
CA ASN A 94 -8.61 -26.09 14.34
C ASN A 94 -10.16 -26.07 14.33
N GLY A 95 -10.78 -26.26 13.15
CA GLY A 95 -12.24 -26.25 12.98
C GLY A 95 -12.91 -24.89 13.23
N SER A 96 -12.13 -23.81 13.22
CA SER A 96 -12.55 -22.48 13.63
C SER A 96 -12.35 -21.48 12.48
N LEU A 97 -13.44 -20.98 11.91
CA LEU A 97 -13.45 -19.93 10.87
C LEU A 97 -13.81 -18.57 11.47
N ARG A 98 -13.10 -17.53 11.08
CA ARG A 98 -13.42 -16.14 11.39
C ARG A 98 -13.31 -15.28 10.14
N VAL A 99 -14.18 -14.28 10.01
CA VAL A 99 -14.10 -13.25 8.96
C VAL A 99 -14.11 -11.89 9.61
N TYR A 100 -13.26 -11.00 9.13
CA TYR A 100 -13.08 -9.65 9.64
C TYR A 100 -13.31 -8.64 8.51
N ARG A 101 -13.88 -7.49 8.86
CA ARG A 101 -13.97 -6.30 8.01
C ARG A 101 -13.33 -5.12 8.72
N ASN A 102 -12.33 -4.50 8.11
CA ASN A 102 -11.57 -3.39 8.71
C ASN A 102 -11.10 -3.73 10.14
N GLY A 103 -10.63 -4.97 10.34
CA GLY A 103 -10.13 -5.48 11.62
C GLY A 103 -11.21 -5.89 12.63
N SER A 104 -12.48 -5.60 12.37
CA SER A 104 -13.59 -5.99 13.24
C SER A 104 -14.19 -7.34 12.80
N LEU A 105 -14.48 -8.22 13.75
CA LEU A 105 -15.06 -9.53 13.48
C LEU A 105 -16.50 -9.41 12.96
N ILE A 106 -16.79 -10.08 11.83
CA ILE A 106 -18.11 -10.09 11.17
C ILE A 106 -18.64 -11.51 10.91
N LEU A 107 -17.89 -12.55 11.28
CA LEU A 107 -18.33 -13.94 11.26
C LEU A 107 -17.54 -14.78 12.25
N THR A 108 -18.23 -15.64 12.99
CA THR A 108 -17.63 -16.73 13.77
C THR A 108 -18.32 -18.04 13.43
N ARG A 109 -17.52 -19.07 13.15
CA ARG A 109 -17.98 -20.46 13.08
C ARG A 109 -16.97 -21.35 13.77
N ASP A 110 -17.46 -22.20 14.67
CA ASP A 110 -16.66 -23.13 15.45
C ASP A 110 -17.12 -24.56 15.20
N ASN A 111 -16.29 -25.52 15.61
CA ASN A 111 -16.58 -26.95 15.50
C ASN A 111 -16.86 -27.41 14.07
N LEU A 112 -16.23 -26.76 13.09
CA LEU A 112 -16.25 -27.23 11.70
C LEU A 112 -15.51 -28.56 11.63
N LEU A 113 -16.10 -29.52 10.91
CA LEU A 113 -15.56 -30.86 10.74
C LEU A 113 -14.70 -30.95 9.49
N GLY A 114 -13.78 -31.91 9.51
CA GLY A 114 -12.86 -32.16 8.41
C GLY A 114 -11.66 -31.22 8.40
N SER A 115 -10.87 -31.38 7.35
CA SER A 115 -9.61 -30.69 7.09
C SER A 115 -9.62 -30.10 5.68
N LEU A 116 -8.82 -29.05 5.45
CA LEU A 116 -8.71 -28.39 4.14
C LEU A 116 -8.17 -29.36 3.07
N ASN A 117 -7.24 -30.25 3.46
CA ASN A 117 -6.69 -31.33 2.65
C ASN A 117 -6.28 -30.89 1.23
N PHE A 118 -5.52 -29.79 1.16
CA PHE A 118 -5.06 -29.23 -0.11
C PHE A 118 -4.01 -30.12 -0.78
N SER A 119 -4.10 -30.20 -2.10
CA SER A 119 -3.12 -30.82 -2.98
C SER A 119 -2.01 -29.82 -3.35
N PRO A 120 -0.75 -30.28 -3.51
CA PRO A 120 0.33 -29.46 -4.06
C PRO A 120 0.05 -28.90 -5.46
N SER A 121 -0.89 -29.45 -6.21
CA SER A 121 -1.27 -28.99 -7.56
C SER A 121 -2.26 -27.82 -7.58
N GLY A 122 -2.78 -27.40 -6.42
CA GLY A 122 -3.80 -26.37 -6.32
C GLY A 122 -3.33 -24.96 -6.71
N GLN A 123 -4.24 -24.18 -7.31
CA GLN A 123 -3.93 -22.84 -7.82
C GLN A 123 -4.84 -21.78 -7.21
N HIS A 124 -4.27 -20.62 -6.86
CA HIS A 124 -5.04 -19.48 -6.40
C HIS A 124 -5.41 -18.56 -7.57
N TYR A 125 -6.68 -18.19 -7.62
CA TYR A 125 -7.26 -17.28 -8.60
C TYR A 125 -7.81 -16.06 -7.88
N LEU A 126 -7.41 -14.88 -8.33
CA LEU A 126 -7.89 -13.60 -7.84
C LEU A 126 -8.86 -12.99 -8.87
N GLY A 127 -9.99 -12.47 -8.40
CA GLY A 127 -10.93 -11.66 -9.20
C GLY A 127 -11.85 -12.43 -10.15
N GLY A 128 -11.70 -13.76 -10.32
CA GLY A 128 -12.58 -14.55 -11.19
C GLY A 128 -12.22 -16.03 -11.21
N ASN A 129 -13.12 -16.89 -11.71
CA ASN A 129 -12.80 -18.30 -11.96
C ASN A 129 -11.90 -18.46 -13.21
N PRO A 130 -11.12 -19.56 -13.32
CA PRO A 130 -10.30 -19.85 -14.51
C PRO A 130 -11.10 -19.90 -15.82
N ASN A 131 -12.35 -20.36 -15.74
CA ASN A 131 -13.26 -20.45 -16.89
C ASN A 131 -13.92 -19.12 -17.28
N GLY A 132 -13.51 -17.99 -16.67
CA GLY A 132 -14.06 -16.65 -16.95
C GLY A 132 -15.41 -16.34 -16.29
N SER A 133 -15.95 -17.24 -15.47
CA SER A 133 -17.18 -16.98 -14.71
C SER A 133 -16.91 -16.27 -13.38
N ARG A 134 -17.95 -15.67 -12.79
CA ARG A 134 -17.91 -15.08 -11.43
C ARG A 134 -16.84 -13.99 -11.25
N GLY A 135 -16.61 -13.20 -12.29
CA GLY A 135 -15.68 -12.07 -12.24
C GLY A 135 -16.12 -11.00 -11.24
N PHE A 136 -15.18 -10.49 -10.45
CA PHE A 136 -15.38 -9.42 -9.50
C PHE A 136 -15.41 -8.06 -10.18
N ARG A 137 -16.41 -7.24 -9.82
CA ARG A 137 -16.55 -5.85 -10.26
C ARG A 137 -15.99 -4.92 -9.20
N GLY A 138 -14.71 -4.61 -9.30
CA GLY A 138 -14.04 -3.74 -8.34
C GLY A 138 -12.52 -3.79 -8.42
N SER A 139 -11.87 -3.26 -7.39
CA SER A 139 -10.42 -3.32 -7.21
C SER A 139 -10.06 -4.18 -6.00
N ILE A 140 -8.91 -4.86 -6.07
CA ILE A 140 -8.34 -5.68 -4.99
C ILE A 140 -6.90 -5.20 -4.79
N ASP A 141 -6.45 -5.10 -3.55
CA ASP A 141 -5.09 -4.66 -3.23
C ASP A 141 -4.54 -5.37 -1.97
N GLU A 142 -3.23 -5.35 -1.78
CA GLU A 142 -2.51 -5.91 -0.61
C GLU A 142 -2.89 -7.36 -0.26
N LEU A 143 -3.04 -8.23 -1.27
CA LEU A 143 -3.29 -9.66 -1.01
C LEU A 143 -2.11 -10.29 -0.27
N ARG A 144 -2.41 -10.85 0.91
CA ARG A 144 -1.47 -11.61 1.73
C ARG A 144 -2.12 -12.92 2.16
N ILE A 145 -1.32 -13.99 2.12
CA ILE A 145 -1.72 -15.36 2.43
C ILE A 145 -0.74 -15.90 3.46
N PHE A 146 -1.27 -16.50 4.52
CA PHE A 146 -0.50 -17.05 5.64
C PHE A 146 -0.85 -18.52 5.84
N ASN A 147 0.13 -19.37 6.10
CA ASN A 147 -0.05 -20.78 6.47
C ASN A 147 -0.29 -20.97 7.98
N GLU A 148 -0.87 -19.96 8.63
CA GLU A 148 -1.20 -19.96 10.05
C GLU A 148 -2.56 -19.31 10.30
N THR A 149 -3.14 -19.57 11.48
CA THR A 149 -4.37 -18.92 11.91
C THR A 149 -4.03 -17.62 12.65
N LEU A 150 -4.21 -16.48 12.00
CA LEU A 150 -4.00 -15.20 12.67
C LEU A 150 -5.03 -14.99 13.80
N SER A 151 -4.58 -14.44 14.92
CA SER A 151 -5.46 -13.99 16.00
C SER A 151 -6.25 -12.74 15.59
N GLY A 152 -7.35 -12.42 16.28
CA GLY A 152 -8.10 -11.19 16.02
C GLY A 152 -7.24 -9.93 16.22
N MET A 153 -6.33 -9.93 17.20
CA MET A 153 -5.37 -8.85 17.40
C MET A 153 -4.36 -8.77 16.26
N ALA A 154 -3.81 -9.90 15.82
CA ALA A 154 -2.89 -9.94 14.67
C ALA A 154 -3.59 -9.44 13.39
N MET A 155 -4.86 -9.78 13.18
CA MET A 155 -5.64 -9.28 12.05
C MET A 155 -5.90 -7.76 12.13
N ALA A 156 -6.19 -7.22 13.31
CA ALA A 156 -6.32 -5.77 13.49
C ALA A 156 -4.99 -5.04 13.26
N SER A 157 -3.88 -5.59 13.76
CA SER A 157 -2.53 -5.08 13.49
C SER A 157 -2.19 -5.16 12.00
N GLU A 158 -2.60 -6.23 11.33
CA GLU A 158 -2.41 -6.43 9.91
C GLU A 158 -3.13 -5.32 9.12
N VAL A 159 -4.39 -5.04 9.44
CA VAL A 159 -5.14 -3.91 8.86
C VAL A 159 -4.38 -2.60 9.06
N ALA A 160 -3.90 -2.29 10.26
CA ALA A 160 -3.14 -1.06 10.51
C ALA A 160 -1.86 -0.99 9.66
N ARG A 161 -1.12 -2.11 9.56
CA ARG A 161 0.12 -2.24 8.76
C ARG A 161 -0.13 -2.12 7.25
N VAL A 162 -1.33 -2.45 6.82
CA VAL A 162 -1.82 -2.46 5.43
C VAL A 162 -2.62 -1.18 5.09
N SER A 163 -2.95 -0.39 6.11
CA SER A 163 -3.60 0.93 6.03
C SER A 163 -2.61 2.08 6.15
N SER A 164 -1.43 1.85 6.74
CA SER A 164 -0.33 2.81 6.63
C SER A 164 -0.10 3.09 5.16
N SER A 165 0.09 4.38 4.82
CA SER A 165 0.14 4.92 3.45
C SER A 165 0.57 3.84 2.46
N PRO A 166 -0.16 3.68 1.33
CA PRO A 166 0.28 2.81 0.26
C PRO A 166 1.79 2.94 0.13
N ALA A 167 2.49 1.83 -0.12
CA ALA A 167 3.53 1.99 -1.11
C ALA A 167 2.80 2.62 -2.30
N ASP A 168 2.88 3.96 -2.42
CA ASP A 168 2.97 4.58 -3.72
C ASP A 168 3.90 3.65 -4.47
N CYS A 169 3.53 3.16 -5.65
CA CYS A 169 4.40 2.26 -6.41
C CYS A 169 5.71 3.01 -6.71
N GLY A 170 6.61 3.00 -5.72
CA GLY A 170 7.65 3.98 -5.46
C GLY A 170 7.68 4.57 -4.03
N ASN A 171 8.43 3.95 -3.11
CA ASN A 171 9.32 4.75 -2.25
C ASN A 171 10.59 5.04 -3.06
N LEU A 172 10.47 5.95 -4.03
CA LEU A 172 11.59 6.34 -4.91
C LEU A 172 12.42 7.49 -4.32
N ALA A 173 12.07 7.99 -3.13
CA ALA A 173 12.77 9.12 -2.52
C ALA A 173 13.84 8.64 -1.53
N GLU A 174 15.10 8.89 -1.87
CA GLU A 174 16.27 8.68 -1.00
C GLU A 174 16.24 9.58 0.25
N ALA A 175 15.54 10.72 0.18
CA ALA A 175 15.16 11.57 1.31
C ALA A 175 13.99 12.50 0.91
N ALA A 176 13.00 12.70 1.79
CA ALA A 176 11.89 13.64 1.57
C ALA A 176 11.60 14.49 2.81
N TRP A 177 11.66 15.82 2.70
CA TRP A 177 11.30 16.72 3.80
C TRP A 177 9.86 17.19 3.64
N LEU A 178 8.98 16.74 4.54
CA LEU A 178 7.54 17.04 4.50
C LEU A 178 7.16 18.33 5.25
N PHE A 179 8.00 18.76 6.19
CA PHE A 179 7.82 19.97 7.01
C PHE A 179 6.57 20.00 7.93
N ASP A 180 5.92 18.86 8.13
CA ASP A 180 4.66 18.74 8.90
C ASP A 180 4.78 18.85 10.44
N ASP A 181 6.00 18.94 10.98
CA ASP A 181 6.21 19.27 12.39
C ASP A 181 6.05 20.77 12.61
N CYS A 182 5.12 21.20 13.46
CA CYS A 182 4.79 22.62 13.67
C CYS A 182 5.70 23.36 14.67
N ALA A 183 6.59 22.69 15.41
CA ALA A 183 7.30 23.30 16.55
C ALA A 183 8.82 23.06 16.59
N SER A 184 9.37 22.15 15.77
CA SER A 184 10.80 21.85 15.80
C SER A 184 11.67 22.98 15.21
N PRO A 185 12.82 23.34 15.80
CA PRO A 185 13.78 24.25 15.17
C PRO A 185 14.54 23.62 13.98
N MET A 186 14.28 22.34 13.67
CA MET A 186 14.91 21.60 12.58
C MET A 186 13.84 21.12 11.57
N ALA A 187 14.29 20.79 10.36
CA ALA A 187 13.52 20.00 9.41
C ALA A 187 14.18 18.64 9.23
N VAL A 188 13.45 17.57 9.51
CA VAL A 188 13.95 16.20 9.37
C VAL A 188 13.32 15.56 8.14
N ASP A 189 14.07 14.73 7.42
CA ASP A 189 13.55 13.98 6.28
C ASP A 189 12.66 12.81 6.74
N SER A 190 11.95 12.21 5.78
CA SER A 190 11.07 11.06 5.97
C SER A 190 11.78 9.83 6.52
N LEU A 191 13.12 9.78 6.39
CA LEU A 191 13.96 8.69 6.88
C LEU A 191 14.63 8.99 8.24
N GLY A 192 14.57 10.23 8.73
CA GLY A 192 15.19 10.63 10.00
C GLY A 192 16.70 10.85 9.96
N ASN A 193 17.34 10.72 8.80
CA ASN A 193 18.79 10.57 8.66
C ASN A 193 19.49 11.84 8.17
N HIS A 194 18.73 12.80 7.65
CA HIS A 194 19.28 14.04 7.10
C HIS A 194 18.61 15.27 7.74
N PRO A 195 18.84 15.53 9.04
CA PRO A 195 18.27 16.69 9.70
C PRO A 195 18.91 17.97 9.16
N GLY A 196 18.07 18.92 8.79
CA GLY A 196 18.47 20.25 8.39
C GLY A 196 18.14 21.30 9.43
N THR A 197 18.99 22.32 9.50
CA THR A 197 18.81 23.49 10.39
C THR A 197 18.06 24.59 9.66
N LEU A 198 16.97 25.07 10.25
CA LEU A 198 16.21 26.21 9.75
C LEU A 198 16.88 27.52 10.21
N VAL A 199 17.14 28.43 9.27
CA VAL A 199 17.72 29.75 9.55
C VAL A 199 16.78 30.80 8.95
N GLY A 200 16.21 31.67 9.80
CA GLY A 200 15.30 32.76 9.42
C GLY A 200 13.89 32.32 8.96
N VAL A 201 13.76 31.08 8.48
CA VAL A 201 12.52 30.48 7.98
C VAL A 201 11.40 30.44 9.02
N THR A 202 10.17 30.72 8.58
CA THR A 202 8.95 30.51 9.37
C THR A 202 8.12 29.36 8.81
N ARG A 203 7.30 28.71 9.64
CA ARG A 203 6.36 27.68 9.16
C ARG A 203 5.05 28.30 8.70
N SER A 204 4.49 27.74 7.64
CA SER A 204 3.23 28.18 7.04
C SER A 204 2.45 26.98 6.48
N THR A 205 1.31 27.25 5.84
CA THR A 205 0.56 26.22 5.12
C THR A 205 1.32 25.82 3.85
N GLY A 206 1.61 24.53 3.71
CA GLY A 206 2.26 23.95 2.53
C GLY A 206 1.26 23.50 1.46
N TYR A 207 1.77 22.90 0.38
CA TYR A 207 0.92 22.30 -0.68
C TYR A 207 0.03 21.17 -0.14
N ARG A 208 0.59 20.35 0.76
CA ARG A 208 -0.14 19.45 1.65
C ARG A 208 0.28 19.82 3.07
N SER A 209 -0.67 19.98 3.97
CA SER A 209 -0.39 20.22 5.40
C SER A 209 0.53 21.44 5.63
N ALA A 210 1.68 21.28 6.29
CA ALA A 210 2.57 22.39 6.62
C ALA A 210 3.68 22.56 5.58
N GLY A 211 4.34 23.71 5.63
CA GLY A 211 5.44 24.06 4.74
C GLY A 211 6.34 25.13 5.36
N LEU A 212 7.38 25.48 4.63
CA LEU A 212 8.32 26.53 5.00
C LEU A 212 8.04 27.80 4.20
N SER A 213 7.98 28.94 4.87
CA SER A 213 7.89 30.27 4.29
C SER A 213 9.23 30.97 4.41
N PHE A 214 9.73 31.43 3.27
CA PHE A 214 10.99 32.16 3.13
C PHE A 214 10.64 33.59 2.73
N ASP A 215 11.06 34.57 3.52
CA ASP A 215 10.72 35.99 3.31
C ASP A 215 11.62 36.68 2.25
N GLY A 216 12.66 35.98 1.79
CA GLY A 216 13.61 36.44 0.78
C GLY A 216 14.82 37.18 1.34
N VAL A 217 14.93 37.30 2.67
CA VAL A 217 16.06 37.87 3.39
C VAL A 217 16.65 36.76 4.24
N ASN A 218 17.95 36.48 4.10
CA ASN A 218 18.76 35.54 4.92
C ASN A 218 18.15 34.17 5.31
N ASP A 219 17.08 33.73 4.65
CA ASP A 219 16.36 32.49 4.94
C ASP A 219 16.92 31.29 4.17
N TYR A 220 17.19 30.20 4.88
CA TYR A 220 17.53 28.93 4.26
C TYR A 220 17.32 27.74 5.19
N LEU A 221 17.13 26.57 4.57
CA LEU A 221 17.27 25.27 5.21
C LEU A 221 18.65 24.71 4.86
N ASN A 222 19.50 24.51 5.85
CA ASN A 222 20.81 23.88 5.67
C ASN A 222 20.72 22.39 5.97
N LEU A 223 20.84 21.55 4.93
CA LEU A 223 20.81 20.08 5.03
C LEU A 223 22.15 19.45 5.44
N GLY A 224 23.20 20.28 5.65
CA GLY A 224 24.53 19.82 6.01
C GLY A 224 25.31 19.22 4.82
N SER A 225 26.30 18.37 5.14
CA SER A 225 27.21 17.73 4.18
C SER A 225 27.27 16.21 4.38
N GLY A 226 26.14 15.60 4.74
CA GLY A 226 26.06 14.15 4.92
C GLY A 226 26.28 13.42 3.59
N SER A 227 27.00 12.30 3.62
CA SER A 227 27.33 11.52 2.41
C SER A 227 26.09 10.97 1.69
N GLY A 228 24.95 10.82 2.37
CA GLY A 228 23.67 10.45 1.74
C GLY A 228 23.05 11.54 0.86
N LEU A 229 23.61 12.76 0.86
CA LEU A 229 23.23 13.85 -0.04
C LEU A 229 24.35 14.18 -1.05
N GLU A 230 25.40 13.36 -1.09
CA GLU A 230 26.40 13.34 -2.15
C GLU A 230 25.85 12.51 -3.31
N LEU A 231 24.89 13.10 -4.03
CA LEU A 231 24.20 12.44 -5.14
C LEU A 231 25.21 12.01 -6.22
N GLY A 232 25.07 10.76 -6.68
CA GLY A 232 25.94 10.18 -7.70
C GLY A 232 25.68 10.71 -9.12
N ASN A 233 26.08 9.93 -10.13
CA ASN A 233 25.98 10.32 -11.54
C ASN A 233 24.54 10.39 -12.07
N GLU A 234 23.58 9.79 -11.36
CA GLU A 234 22.16 9.81 -11.69
C GLU A 234 21.40 10.16 -10.41
N PHE A 235 20.50 11.13 -10.50
CA PHE A 235 19.66 11.52 -9.36
C PHE A 235 18.37 12.21 -9.83
N THR A 236 17.40 12.29 -8.93
CA THR A 236 16.15 13.05 -9.14
C THR A 236 15.93 13.99 -7.97
N ILE A 237 15.55 15.23 -8.27
CA ILE A 237 15.08 16.20 -7.28
C ILE A 237 13.63 16.52 -7.61
N SER A 238 12.75 16.48 -6.61
CA SER A 238 11.36 16.90 -6.75
C SER A 238 10.96 17.77 -5.57
N LEU A 239 10.17 18.82 -5.82
CA LEU A 239 9.65 19.71 -4.79
C LEU A 239 8.38 20.43 -5.26
N TRP A 240 7.59 20.88 -4.29
CA TRP A 240 6.54 21.89 -4.48
C TRP A 240 7.06 23.25 -4.03
N ALA A 241 6.92 24.28 -4.87
CA ALA A 241 7.27 25.65 -4.52
C ALA A 241 6.13 26.59 -4.93
N ASN A 242 5.81 27.56 -4.07
CA ASN A 242 4.90 28.66 -4.36
C ASN A 242 5.66 29.97 -4.13
N THR A 243 5.78 30.79 -5.16
CA THR A 243 6.55 32.04 -5.08
C THR A 243 5.90 33.14 -5.90
N THR A 244 6.07 34.38 -5.45
CA THR A 244 5.74 35.59 -6.20
C THR A 244 6.99 36.29 -6.73
N GLN A 245 8.19 35.73 -6.50
CA GLN A 245 9.45 36.31 -6.93
C GLN A 245 9.57 36.23 -8.45
N THR A 246 9.82 37.38 -9.07
CA THR A 246 10.05 37.50 -10.52
C THR A 246 11.50 37.88 -10.84
N THR A 247 12.39 37.82 -9.85
CA THR A 247 13.82 38.10 -10.04
C THR A 247 14.52 36.94 -10.74
N ARG A 248 15.65 37.24 -11.37
CA ARG A 248 16.55 36.22 -11.91
C ARG A 248 17.33 35.54 -10.78
N GLY A 249 17.53 34.23 -10.88
CA GLY A 249 18.39 33.45 -9.99
C GLY A 249 17.81 33.18 -8.61
N THR A 250 16.48 33.18 -8.45
CA THR A 250 15.83 32.83 -7.18
C THR A 250 16.12 31.37 -6.86
N LEU A 251 16.85 31.11 -5.79
CA LEU A 251 17.32 29.77 -5.46
C LEU A 251 16.25 28.93 -4.75
N LEU A 252 16.04 27.70 -5.22
CA LEU A 252 15.17 26.72 -4.56
C LEU A 252 15.99 25.65 -3.83
N ILE A 253 17.03 25.11 -4.49
CA ILE A 253 17.98 24.17 -3.90
C ILE A 253 19.35 24.33 -4.56
N LYS A 254 20.41 24.13 -3.80
CA LYS A 254 21.79 24.15 -4.29
C LYS A 254 22.65 23.18 -3.50
N ASN A 255 23.41 22.35 -4.22
CA ASN A 255 24.54 21.67 -3.62
C ASN A 255 25.80 22.53 -3.81
N ARG A 256 26.34 23.05 -2.72
CA ARG A 256 27.49 23.97 -2.72
C ARG A 256 28.79 23.20 -2.49
N GLN A 257 29.81 23.49 -3.29
CA GLN A 257 31.16 22.97 -3.14
C GLN A 257 32.17 24.14 -3.09
N GLY A 258 32.42 24.69 -1.90
CA GLY A 258 33.32 25.82 -1.73
C GLY A 258 32.82 27.10 -2.43
N SER A 259 33.58 27.61 -3.40
CA SER A 259 33.17 28.71 -4.29
C SER A 259 32.38 28.24 -5.53
N ASP A 260 32.28 26.94 -5.75
CA ASP A 260 31.55 26.30 -6.85
C ASP A 260 30.28 25.59 -6.34
N PHE A 261 29.58 24.88 -7.23
CA PHE A 261 28.39 24.11 -6.94
C PHE A 261 28.28 22.91 -7.87
N SER A 262 27.64 21.83 -7.42
CA SER A 262 27.43 20.64 -8.26
C SER A 262 26.14 20.75 -9.08
N TYR A 263 25.07 21.19 -8.43
CA TYR A 263 23.79 21.47 -9.08
C TYR A 263 23.03 22.58 -8.35
N ALA A 264 22.12 23.25 -9.06
CA ALA A 264 21.14 24.15 -8.47
C ALA A 264 19.82 24.10 -9.24
N VAL A 265 18.70 24.07 -8.52
CA VAL A 265 17.37 24.36 -9.09
C VAL A 265 17.00 25.78 -8.69
N GLN A 266 16.65 26.57 -9.68
CA GLN A 266 16.42 28.01 -9.55
C GLN A 266 15.16 28.41 -10.33
N LEU A 267 14.72 29.65 -10.11
CA LEU A 267 13.75 30.33 -10.93
C LEU A 267 14.39 31.58 -11.55
N ASP A 268 14.28 31.69 -12.87
CA ASP A 268 14.64 32.89 -13.63
C ASP A 268 13.36 33.53 -14.13
N ASN A 269 12.96 34.65 -13.52
CA ASN A 269 11.72 35.36 -13.85
C ASN A 269 10.48 34.43 -13.78
N GLY A 270 10.44 33.57 -12.75
CA GLY A 270 9.35 32.60 -12.54
C GLY A 270 9.44 31.32 -13.37
N GLN A 271 10.47 31.17 -14.22
CA GLN A 271 10.69 29.94 -14.99
C GLN A 271 11.70 29.02 -14.29
N PRO A 272 11.40 27.72 -14.11
CA PRO A 272 12.36 26.76 -13.56
C PRO A 272 13.61 26.59 -14.42
N VAL A 273 14.77 26.68 -13.79
CA VAL A 273 16.09 26.47 -14.41
C VAL A 273 16.89 25.49 -13.56
N LEU A 274 17.48 24.49 -14.22
CA LEU A 274 18.50 23.62 -13.65
C LEU A 274 19.88 24.12 -14.11
N ALA A 275 20.77 24.37 -13.17
CA ALA A 275 22.18 24.65 -13.44
C ALA A 275 23.03 23.49 -12.93
N LEU A 276 23.97 23.04 -13.76
CA LEU A 276 24.98 22.03 -13.40
C LEU A 276 26.34 22.71 -13.28
N GLY A 277 27.11 22.27 -12.30
CA GLY A 277 28.44 22.77 -11.97
C GLY A 277 29.50 22.49 -13.03
N SER A 278 30.68 23.10 -12.86
CA SER A 278 31.81 23.00 -13.79
C SER A 278 32.37 21.58 -14.00
N GLY A 279 31.95 20.61 -13.19
CA GLY A 279 32.35 19.19 -13.27
C GLY A 279 31.36 18.27 -14.00
N VAL A 280 30.26 18.79 -14.56
CA VAL A 280 29.25 18.02 -15.28
C VAL A 280 29.24 18.45 -16.75
N SER A 281 29.77 17.60 -17.64
CA SER A 281 29.77 17.80 -19.09
C SER A 281 28.68 16.99 -19.78
#